data_AF-A0A7C5G4Z2-F1
#
_entry.id   AF-A0A7C5G4Z2-F1
#
_cell.length_a   1.000
_cell.length_b   1.000
_cell.length_c   1.000
_cell.angle_alpha   90.00
_cell.angle_beta   90.00
_cell.angle_gamma   90.00
#
_symmetry.space_group_name_H-M   'P 1'
#
loop_
_entity.id
_entity.type
_entity.pdbx_description
1 polymer ?
#
loop_
_entity_poly.entity_id
_entity_poly.type
_entity_poly.pdbx_seq_one_letter_code
_entity_poly.pdbx_strand_id
1 'polypeptide(L)'
;MLQPVELQDFFITFFSAAMVILFGALYAMLFAWGRLHNRPRLVWWGYAAYAGLVAAVLTLADATHLTGLWTWLVVAMLVGYLVAPHAIWHLCQGTHAGMEDEEAAAGQGRASPVHPAQR
;
A
#
# COMPACT_ATOMS: atom_id res chain seq x y z
N MET A 1 -14.07 -14.81 -40.67
CA MET A 1 -14.26 -15.97 -39.79
C MET A 1 -14.01 -15.51 -38.36
N LEU A 2 -15.06 -15.22 -37.60
CA LEU A 2 -14.96 -14.93 -36.17
C LEU A 2 -14.97 -16.29 -35.45
N GLN A 3 -13.81 -16.76 -35.02
CA GLN A 3 -13.74 -17.95 -34.18
C GLN A 3 -14.29 -17.59 -32.80
N PRO A 4 -15.21 -18.38 -32.21
CA PRO A 4 -15.76 -18.13 -30.89
C PRO A 4 -14.76 -18.51 -29.78
N VAL A 5 -13.54 -17.97 -29.84
CA VAL A 5 -12.42 -18.28 -28.93
C VAL A 5 -11.98 -17.09 -28.07
N GLU A 6 -12.64 -15.93 -28.11
CA GLU A 6 -12.08 -14.71 -27.48
C GLU A 6 -12.94 -14.07 -26.39
N LEU A 7 -14.25 -14.33 -26.32
CA LEU A 7 -15.11 -13.64 -25.36
C LEU A 7 -14.89 -14.13 -23.91
N GLN A 8 -14.68 -15.44 -23.75
CA GLN A 8 -14.45 -16.07 -22.45
C GLN A 8 -13.18 -15.52 -21.79
N ASP A 9 -12.07 -15.50 -22.52
CA ASP A 9 -10.78 -15.02 -22.01
C ASP A 9 -10.80 -13.52 -21.76
N PHE A 10 -11.51 -12.75 -22.58
CA PHE A 10 -11.74 -11.33 -22.32
C PHE A 10 -12.49 -11.09 -21.01
N PHE A 11 -13.58 -11.81 -20.74
CA PHE A 11 -14.33 -11.67 -19.50
C PHE A 11 -13.53 -12.13 -18.28
N ILE A 12 -12.78 -13.23 -18.39
CA ILE A 12 -11.91 -13.72 -17.30
C ILE A 12 -10.83 -12.69 -16.99
N THR A 13 -10.18 -12.16 -18.03
CA THR A 13 -9.13 -11.13 -17.87
C THR A 13 -9.71 -9.86 -17.25
N PHE A 14 -10.84 -9.36 -17.76
CA PHE A 14 -11.49 -8.16 -17.23
C PHE A 14 -11.94 -8.32 -15.78
N PHE A 15 -12.64 -9.42 -15.48
CA PHE A 15 -13.13 -9.69 -14.13
C PHE A 15 -11.98 -9.90 -13.15
N SER A 16 -10.94 -10.61 -13.56
CA SER A 16 -9.76 -10.81 -12.74
C SER A 16 -9.02 -9.50 -12.49
N ALA A 17 -8.82 -8.66 -13.52
CA ALA A 17 -8.25 -7.32 -13.34
C ALA A 17 -9.09 -6.45 -12.38
N ALA A 18 -10.42 -6.49 -12.49
CA ALA A 18 -11.32 -5.80 -11.56
C ALA A 18 -11.18 -6.33 -10.12
N MET A 19 -11.08 -7.65 -9.94
CA MET A 19 -10.81 -8.25 -8.63
C MET A 19 -9.45 -7.85 -8.07
N VAL A 20 -8.41 -7.78 -8.91
CA VAL A 20 -7.07 -7.32 -8.50
C VAL A 20 -7.14 -5.90 -7.96
N ILE A 21 -7.79 -4.98 -8.66
CA ILE A 21 -7.95 -3.59 -8.19
C ILE A 21 -8.78 -3.55 -6.90
N LEU A 22 -9.90 -4.27 -6.85
CA LEU A 22 -10.80 -4.28 -5.70
C LEU A 22 -10.11 -4.84 -4.44
N PHE A 23 -9.44 -5.98 -4.55
CA PHE A 23 -8.71 -6.59 -3.43
C PHE A 23 -7.47 -5.78 -3.05
N GLY A 24 -6.79 -5.17 -4.01
CA GLY A 24 -5.65 -4.29 -3.75
C GLY A 24 -6.06 -3.05 -2.95
N ALA A 25 -7.14 -2.40 -3.36
CA ALA A 25 -7.71 -1.25 -2.63
C ALA A 25 -8.23 -1.67 -1.26
N LEU A 26 -8.94 -2.80 -1.17
CA LEU A 26 -9.47 -3.31 0.10
C LEU A 26 -8.35 -3.65 1.08
N TYR A 27 -7.26 -4.27 0.61
CA TYR A 27 -6.07 -4.55 1.41
C TYR A 27 -5.47 -3.26 1.98
N ALA A 28 -5.23 -2.25 1.13
CA ALA A 28 -4.67 -0.98 1.57
C ALA A 28 -5.61 -0.26 2.57
N MET A 29 -6.91 -0.29 2.31
CA MET A 29 -7.92 0.32 3.18
C MET A 29 -8.02 -0.37 4.55
N LEU A 30 -8.06 -1.70 4.59
CA LEU A 30 -8.08 -2.46 5.86
C LEU A 30 -6.77 -2.31 6.63
N PHE A 31 -5.64 -2.24 5.94
CA PHE A 31 -4.34 -2.01 6.57
C PHE A 31 -4.28 -0.63 7.24
N ALA A 32 -4.64 0.43 6.50
CA ALA A 32 -4.68 1.79 7.01
C ALA A 32 -5.68 1.92 8.18
N TRP A 33 -6.88 1.36 8.02
CA TRP A 33 -7.92 1.39 9.06
C TRP A 33 -7.52 0.60 10.31
N GLY A 34 -6.93 -0.58 10.14
CA GLY A 34 -6.47 -1.43 11.23
C GLY A 34 -5.38 -0.78 12.06
N ARG A 35 -4.49 -0.03 11.41
CA ARG A 35 -3.42 0.69 12.09
C ARG A 35 -3.91 1.98 12.75
N LEU A 36 -4.87 2.69 12.14
CA LEU A 36 -5.51 3.86 12.75
C LEU A 36 -6.29 3.51 14.04
N HIS A 37 -6.95 2.35 14.08
CA HIS A 37 -7.70 1.88 15.26
C HIS A 37 -6.89 1.03 16.25
N ASN A 38 -5.58 0.86 16.03
CA ASN A 38 -4.66 0.08 16.87
C ASN A 38 -5.17 -1.35 17.18
N ARG A 39 -5.94 -1.94 16.26
CA ARG A 39 -6.58 -3.26 16.41
C ARG A 39 -5.84 -4.29 15.54
N PRO A 40 -4.94 -5.12 16.11
CA PRO A 40 -4.12 -6.05 15.32
C PRO A 40 -4.96 -7.11 14.58
N ARG A 41 -6.18 -7.39 15.06
CA ARG A 41 -7.15 -8.25 14.37
C ARG A 41 -7.53 -7.76 12.98
N LEU A 42 -7.66 -6.44 12.78
CA LEU A 42 -8.10 -5.90 11.48
C LEU A 42 -6.98 -5.98 10.44
N VAL A 43 -5.73 -5.87 10.89
CA VAL A 43 -4.54 -6.09 10.04
C VAL A 43 -4.49 -7.54 9.55
N TRP A 44 -4.87 -8.50 10.39
CA TRP A 44 -5.01 -9.92 10.00
C TRP A 44 -6.06 -10.13 8.89
N TRP A 45 -7.22 -9.45 8.99
CA TRP A 45 -8.20 -9.43 7.91
C TRP A 45 -7.67 -8.76 6.63
N GLY A 46 -6.82 -7.74 6.77
CA GLY A 46 -6.08 -7.16 5.65
C GLY A 46 -5.20 -8.20 4.94
N TYR A 47 -4.42 -8.99 5.68
CA TYR A 47 -3.62 -10.09 5.09
C TYR A 47 -4.48 -11.16 4.42
N ALA A 48 -5.68 -11.44 4.94
CA ALA A 48 -6.63 -12.33 4.26
C ALA A 48 -7.12 -11.74 2.92
N ALA A 49 -7.38 -10.43 2.85
CA ALA A 49 -7.70 -9.75 1.59
C ALA A 49 -6.52 -9.78 0.61
N TYR A 50 -5.28 -9.67 1.11
CA TYR A 50 -4.08 -9.82 0.29
C TYR A 50 -3.94 -11.25 -0.28
N ALA A 51 -4.32 -12.30 0.46
CA ALA A 51 -4.38 -13.65 -0.10
C ALA A 51 -5.38 -13.74 -1.26
N GLY A 52 -6.52 -13.05 -1.16
CA GLY A 52 -7.48 -12.89 -2.27
C GLY A 52 -6.89 -12.14 -3.47
N LEU A 53 -6.11 -11.09 -3.23
CA LEU A 53 -5.37 -10.37 -4.27
C LEU A 53 -4.40 -11.31 -5.01
N VAL A 54 -3.62 -12.10 -4.28
CA VAL A 54 -2.69 -13.07 -4.87
C VAL A 54 -3.44 -14.07 -5.76
N ALA A 55 -4.55 -14.63 -5.27
CA ALA A 55 -5.36 -15.55 -6.06
C ALA A 55 -5.89 -14.89 -7.35
N ALA A 56 -6.42 -13.66 -7.26
CA ALA A 56 -6.88 -12.91 -8.44
C ALA A 56 -5.75 -12.66 -9.44
N VAL A 57 -4.59 -12.18 -8.98
CA VAL A 57 -3.43 -11.91 -9.85
C VAL A 57 -2.94 -13.19 -10.54
N LEU A 58 -2.91 -14.34 -9.84
CA LEU A 58 -2.53 -15.61 -10.44
C LEU A 58 -3.53 -16.04 -11.51
N THR A 59 -4.83 -15.92 -11.26
CA THR A 59 -5.87 -16.19 -12.26
C THR A 59 -5.75 -15.24 -13.46
N LEU A 60 -5.38 -13.97 -13.25
CA LEU A 60 -5.13 -13.03 -14.33
C LEU A 60 -3.92 -13.45 -15.18
N ALA A 61 -2.83 -13.82 -14.52
CA ALA A 61 -1.59 -14.21 -15.17
C ALA A 61 -1.75 -15.50 -16.01
N ASP A 62 -2.54 -16.45 -15.49
CA ASP A 62 -2.92 -17.66 -16.22
C ASP A 62 -3.79 -17.34 -17.44
N ALA A 63 -4.85 -16.54 -17.24
CA ALA A 63 -5.75 -16.12 -18.33
C ALA A 63 -5.04 -15.34 -19.44
N THR A 64 -4.03 -14.55 -19.10
CA THR A 64 -3.22 -13.78 -20.06
C THR A 64 -1.99 -14.53 -20.57
N HIS A 65 -1.81 -15.80 -20.20
CA HIS A 65 -0.68 -16.63 -20.60
C HIS A 65 0.69 -15.98 -20.33
N LEU A 66 0.84 -15.27 -19.21
CA LEU A 66 2.06 -14.58 -18.81
C LEU A 66 3.13 -15.57 -18.34
N THR A 67 3.84 -16.15 -19.30
CA THR A 67 4.90 -17.15 -19.06
C THR A 67 6.30 -16.54 -19.10
N GLY A 68 7.25 -17.20 -18.42
CA GLY A 68 8.68 -16.83 -18.43
C GLY A 68 8.98 -15.55 -17.65
N LEU A 69 9.56 -14.55 -18.33
CA LEU A 69 9.95 -13.27 -17.72
C LEU A 69 8.75 -12.54 -17.08
N TRP A 70 7.57 -12.65 -17.68
CA TRP A 70 6.36 -11.98 -17.20
C TRP A 70 5.88 -12.52 -15.85
N THR A 71 6.09 -13.82 -15.58
CA THR A 71 5.78 -14.41 -14.28
C THR A 71 6.63 -13.77 -13.18
N TRP A 72 7.91 -13.51 -13.45
CA TRP A 72 8.78 -12.80 -12.51
C TRP A 72 8.32 -11.37 -12.25
N LEU A 73 7.81 -10.68 -13.28
CA LEU A 73 7.26 -9.35 -13.15
C LEU A 73 6.00 -9.34 -12.27
N VAL A 74 5.13 -10.34 -12.44
CA VAL A 74 3.94 -10.55 -11.58
C VAL A 74 4.35 -10.82 -10.13
N VAL A 75 5.34 -11.68 -9.89
CA VAL A 75 5.85 -11.95 -8.53
C VAL A 75 6.47 -10.71 -7.91
N ALA A 76 7.28 -9.95 -8.66
CA ALA A 76 7.85 -8.70 -8.21
C ALA A 76 6.77 -7.67 -7.87
N MET A 77 5.70 -7.59 -8.67
CA MET A 77 4.55 -6.74 -8.41
C MET A 77 3.84 -7.11 -7.10
N LEU A 78 3.60 -8.41 -6.86
CA LEU A 78 3.00 -8.88 -5.62
C LEU A 78 3.87 -8.50 -4.41
N VAL A 79 5.17 -8.79 -4.46
CA VAL A 79 6.11 -8.41 -3.39
C VAL A 79 6.10 -6.90 -3.15
N GLY A 80 6.11 -6.09 -4.21
CA GLY A 80 5.99 -4.64 -4.12
C GLY A 80 4.71 -4.19 -3.43
N TYR A 81 3.57 -4.79 -3.77
CA TYR A 81 2.28 -4.50 -3.15
C TYR A 81 2.24 -4.85 -1.66
N LEU A 82 2.95 -5.89 -1.23
CA LEU A 82 3.06 -6.23 0.19
C LEU A 82 3.84 -5.17 0.97
N VAL A 83 4.92 -4.64 0.38
CA VAL A 83 5.83 -3.69 1.05
C VAL A 83 5.29 -2.26 1.02
N ALA A 84 4.55 -1.87 -0.02
CA ALA A 84 4.10 -0.50 -0.24
C ALA A 84 3.34 0.12 0.96
N PRO A 85 2.34 -0.54 1.59
CA PRO A 85 1.62 0.06 2.71
C PRO A 85 2.50 0.27 3.94
N HIS A 86 3.46 -0.62 4.18
CA HIS A 86 4.43 -0.48 5.27
C HIS A 86 5.38 0.69 5.03
N ALA A 87 5.88 0.84 3.80
CA ALA A 87 6.76 1.93 3.42
C ALA A 87 6.07 3.30 3.51
N ILE A 88 4.84 3.40 2.99
CA ILE A 88 4.03 4.63 3.08
C ILE A 88 3.79 5.01 4.54
N TRP A 89 3.44 4.04 5.39
CA TRP A 89 3.24 4.29 6.81
C TRP A 89 4.52 4.77 7.53
N HIS A 90 5.68 4.22 7.17
CA HIS A 90 6.96 4.64 7.73
C HIS A 90 7.32 6.07 7.31
N LEU A 91 7.06 6.44 6.04
CA LEU A 91 7.27 7.79 5.52
C LEU A 91 6.34 8.80 6.21
N CYS A 92 5.06 8.46 6.41
CA CYS A 92 4.10 9.33 7.10
C CYS A 92 4.49 9.66 8.55
N GLN A 93 5.11 8.71 9.28
CA GLN A 93 5.60 8.96 10.64
C GLN A 93 6.92 9.73 10.64
N GLY A 94 7.83 9.43 9.71
CA GLY A 94 9.14 10.09 9.64
C GLY A 94 9.06 11.59 9.40
N THR A 95 8.07 12.07 8.62
CA THR A 95 7.88 13.50 8.40
C THR A 95 7.31 14.25 9.60
N HIS A 96 6.55 13.61 10.48
CA HIS A 96 6.07 14.26 11.71
C HIS A 96 7.19 14.42 12.75
N ALA A 97 8.09 13.44 12.86
CA ALA A 97 9.27 13.55 13.73
C ALA A 97 10.23 14.66 13.28
N GLY A 98 10.45 14.80 11.96
CA GLY A 98 11.33 15.85 11.43
C GLY A 98 10.80 17.28 11.64
N MET A 99 9.48 17.48 11.68
CA MET A 99 8.88 18.79 11.95
C MET A 99 8.99 19.21 13.42
N GLU A 100 8.85 18.27 14.37
CA GLU A 100 9.03 18.55 15.80
C GLU A 100 10.47 18.98 16.12
N ASP A 101 11.47 18.37 15.45
CA ASP A 101 12.88 18.72 15.61
C ASP A 101 13.20 20.12 15.04
N GLU A 102 12.59 20.51 13.91
CA GLU A 102 12.75 21.84 13.31
C GLU A 102 12.05 22.94 14.12
N GLU A 103 10.84 22.70 14.62
CA GLU A 103 10.14 23.64 15.52
C GLU A 103 10.85 23.79 16.87
N ALA A 104 11.40 22.70 17.44
CA ALA A 104 12.21 22.77 18.65
C ALA A 104 13.50 23.58 18.43
N ALA A 105 14.19 23.38 17.30
CA ALA A 105 15.38 24.14 16.94
C ALA A 105 15.06 25.63 16.67
N ALA A 106 13.93 25.93 16.02
CA ALA A 106 13.47 27.29 15.75
C ALA A 106 12.98 28.01 17.03
N GLY A 107 12.39 27.28 17.98
CA GLY A 107 12.00 27.79 19.30
C GLY A 107 13.19 28.08 20.21
N GLN A 108 14.27 27.32 20.08
CA GLN A 108 15.48 27.48 20.90
C GLN A 108 16.35 28.67 20.47
N GLY A 109 16.20 29.18 19.25
CA GLY A 109 16.83 30.42 18.78
C GLY A 109 16.16 31.72 19.27
N ARG A 110 15.00 31.64 19.94
CA ARG A 110 14.24 32.80 20.47
C ARG A 110 14.39 33.02 21.97
N ALA A 111 15.21 32.22 22.66
CA ALA A 111 15.60 32.51 24.03
C ALA A 111 16.75 33.53 24.02
N SER A 112 16.41 34.79 23.74
CA SER A 112 17.34 35.90 23.98
C SER A 112 17.62 35.97 25.48
N PRO A 113 18.88 35.91 25.93
CA PRO A 113 19.20 36.16 27.32
C PRO A 113 19.18 37.68 27.57
N VAL A 114 18.86 38.08 28.81
CA VAL A 114 19.07 39.42 29.42
C VAL A 114 17.93 40.43 29.09
N HIS A 115 17.24 41.04 30.06
CA HIS A 115 17.78 41.76 31.22
C HIS A 115 16.80 41.78 32.43
N PRO A 116 17.24 41.50 33.67
CA PRO A 116 16.44 41.78 34.85
C PRO A 116 16.36 43.30 35.05
N ALA A 117 15.16 43.85 34.98
CA ALA A 117 14.90 45.25 35.33
C ALA A 117 15.25 45.47 36.81
N GLN A 118 16.38 46.12 37.06
CA GLN A 118 16.72 46.66 38.37
C GLN A 118 16.08 48.04 38.54
N ARG A 119 15.46 48.19 39.73
CA ARG A 119 15.00 49.40 40.44
C ARG A 119 13.65 49.98 40.04
#